data_AF-A0A820DZS0-F1
#
_entry.id   AF-A0A820DZS0-F1
#
_cell.length_a   1.000
_cell.length_b   1.000
_cell.length_c   1.000
_cell.angle_alpha   90.00
_cell.angle_beta   90.00
_cell.angle_gamma   90.00
#
_symmetry.space_group_name_H-M   'P 1'
#
loop_
_entity.id
_entity.type
_entity.pdbx_description
1 polymer ?
#
loop_
_entity_poly.entity_id
_entity_poly.type
_entity_poly.pdbx_seq_one_letter_code
_entity_poly.pdbx_strand_id
1 'polypeptide(L)'
;YLYNARPKTNLNGKDFRAAGPFIFQALTAFCQLSNQTIANRLIQFYSSQYVSAFVTPLQLFQSQTQAFVSQFISSMTNDFLLSLLTIRKTTQSNSLFSGRQTNYYLISQSDDYVYTYSYSYGNCSCASSATCAYGCPIYDSNNSKVIFTVPGIYIGCYVIEALLQSNLQCFYNKTCINQVQSYFTYYLSMNLTTLDSSLLVRFSMNSTMEELVDALMVEEWNSSIIYDGYYNECQPSKCSYSYQTKNDAIYILTTVIGLVGGLITVLKMTIPRLIRIMRRKKKVTRSET
;
A
#
# COMPACT_ATOMS: atom_id res chain seq x y z
N TYR A 1 -1.21 -26.53 -9.77
CA TYR A 1 -0.69 -27.88 -10.08
C TYR A 1 -1.23 -28.99 -9.18
N LEU A 2 -1.51 -28.76 -7.89
CA LEU A 2 -2.18 -29.76 -7.01
C LEU A 2 -3.66 -30.01 -7.34
N TYR A 3 -4.24 -29.27 -8.28
CA TYR A 3 -5.65 -29.32 -8.67
C TYR A 3 -6.09 -30.68 -9.29
N ASN A 4 -5.17 -31.41 -9.93
CA ASN A 4 -5.49 -32.64 -10.68
C ASN A 4 -5.13 -33.95 -9.94
N ALA A 5 -4.61 -33.87 -8.72
CA ALA A 5 -4.22 -35.06 -7.97
C ALA A 5 -5.45 -35.73 -7.33
N ARG A 6 -5.85 -36.91 -7.83
CA ARG A 6 -6.93 -37.71 -7.23
C ARG A 6 -6.38 -38.55 -6.07
N PRO A 7 -7.04 -38.54 -4.90
CA PRO A 7 -6.62 -39.35 -3.76
C PRO A 7 -6.96 -40.84 -3.92
N LYS A 8 -6.26 -41.69 -3.16
CA LYS A 8 -6.34 -43.16 -3.20
C LYS A 8 -7.62 -43.77 -2.59
N THR A 9 -8.38 -43.03 -1.79
CA THR A 9 -9.53 -43.53 -1.01
C THR A 9 -10.61 -42.46 -0.82
N ASN A 10 -11.79 -42.84 -0.28
CA ASN A 10 -12.78 -41.90 0.25
C ASN A 10 -12.14 -41.08 1.38
N LEU A 11 -11.59 -39.92 1.04
CA LEU A 11 -10.90 -39.07 1.98
C LEU A 11 -11.89 -38.23 2.77
N ASN A 12 -11.62 -38.15 4.08
CA ASN A 12 -12.21 -37.14 4.95
C ASN A 12 -12.03 -35.75 4.31
N GLY A 13 -13.08 -34.93 4.27
CA GLY A 13 -13.02 -33.56 3.73
C GLY A 13 -11.97 -32.66 4.42
N LYS A 14 -11.48 -33.10 5.59
CA LYS A 14 -10.38 -32.52 6.34
C LYS A 14 -8.97 -32.84 5.83
N ASP A 15 -8.81 -33.88 5.02
CA ASP A 15 -7.50 -34.33 4.56
C ASP A 15 -6.92 -33.36 3.54
N PHE A 16 -5.64 -32.98 3.68
CA PHE A 16 -4.96 -32.07 2.76
C PHE A 16 -5.02 -32.54 1.30
N ARG A 17 -5.03 -33.85 1.03
CA ARG A 17 -5.14 -34.36 -0.34
C ARG A 17 -6.53 -34.11 -0.95
N ALA A 18 -7.55 -33.89 -0.12
CA ALA A 18 -8.90 -33.52 -0.56
C ALA A 18 -9.16 -32.01 -0.52
N ALA A 19 -8.61 -31.31 0.49
CA ALA A 19 -8.79 -29.88 0.72
C ALA A 19 -7.80 -29.00 -0.07
N GLY A 20 -6.56 -29.46 -0.22
CA GLY A 20 -5.46 -28.75 -0.88
C GLY A 20 -5.84 -28.16 -2.24
N PRO A 21 -6.43 -28.92 -3.19
CA PRO A 21 -6.87 -28.38 -4.48
C PRO A 21 -7.71 -27.09 -4.38
N PHE A 22 -8.58 -26.99 -3.37
CA PHE A 22 -9.48 -25.85 -3.16
C PHE A 22 -8.76 -24.67 -2.52
N ILE A 23 -7.81 -24.95 -1.62
CA ILE A 23 -6.92 -23.94 -1.05
C ILE A 23 -6.11 -23.28 -2.18
N PHE A 24 -5.52 -24.07 -3.09
CA PHE A 24 -4.79 -23.53 -4.25
C PHE A 24 -5.69 -22.85 -5.27
N GLN A 25 -6.94 -23.31 -5.43
CA GLN A 25 -7.92 -22.63 -6.27
C GLN A 25 -8.25 -21.24 -5.70
N ALA A 26 -8.49 -21.14 -4.39
CA ALA A 26 -8.73 -19.85 -3.72
C ALA A 26 -7.51 -18.93 -3.81
N LEU A 27 -6.30 -19.46 -3.62
CA LEU A 27 -5.05 -18.71 -3.81
C LEU A 27 -4.90 -18.18 -5.24
N THR A 28 -5.23 -19.01 -6.23
CA THR A 28 -5.21 -18.60 -7.65
C THR A 28 -6.22 -17.48 -7.89
N ALA A 29 -7.43 -17.60 -7.32
CA ALA A 29 -8.46 -16.56 -7.44
C ALA A 29 -8.00 -15.24 -6.82
N PHE A 30 -7.38 -15.25 -5.63
CA PHE A 30 -6.81 -14.04 -5.03
C PHE A 30 -5.75 -13.40 -5.93
N CYS A 31 -4.80 -14.18 -6.42
CA CYS A 31 -3.75 -13.68 -7.32
C CYS A 31 -4.35 -13.06 -8.59
N GLN A 32 -5.33 -13.72 -9.21
CA GLN A 32 -6.02 -13.21 -10.40
C GLN A 32 -6.79 -11.93 -10.11
N LEU A 33 -7.55 -11.89 -9.01
CA LEU A 33 -8.34 -10.72 -8.62
C LEU A 33 -7.46 -9.53 -8.27
N SER A 34 -6.35 -9.74 -7.55
CA SER A 34 -5.36 -8.69 -7.28
C SER A 34 -4.77 -8.16 -8.57
N ASN A 35 -4.30 -9.03 -9.47
CA ASN A 35 -3.75 -8.61 -10.77
C ASN A 35 -4.78 -7.84 -11.62
N GLN A 36 -6.02 -8.34 -11.73
CA GLN A 36 -7.10 -7.66 -12.45
C GLN A 36 -7.45 -6.31 -11.83
N THR A 37 -7.50 -6.22 -10.49
CA THR A 37 -7.74 -4.97 -9.79
C THR A 37 -6.67 -3.94 -10.13
N ILE A 38 -5.40 -4.34 -10.09
CA ILE A 38 -4.27 -3.49 -10.44
C ILE A 38 -4.37 -3.04 -11.90
N ALA A 39 -4.55 -3.97 -12.83
CA ALA A 39 -4.65 -3.68 -14.26
C ALA A 39 -5.80 -2.69 -14.56
N ASN A 40 -6.99 -2.93 -14.00
CA ASN A 40 -8.16 -2.07 -14.21
C ASN A 40 -7.95 -0.66 -13.62
N ARG A 41 -7.31 -0.56 -12.46
CA ARG A 41 -7.04 0.71 -11.80
C ARG A 41 -5.94 1.50 -12.52
N LEU A 42 -4.94 0.82 -13.06
CA LEU A 42 -3.90 1.45 -13.89
C LEU A 42 -4.48 2.11 -15.14
N ILE A 43 -5.50 1.51 -15.79
CA ILE A 43 -6.17 2.13 -16.94
C ILE A 43 -6.77 3.50 -16.56
N GLN A 44 -7.45 3.57 -15.41
CA GLN A 44 -8.00 4.83 -14.90
C GLN A 44 -6.89 5.81 -14.51
N PHE A 45 -5.84 5.34 -13.84
CA PHE A 45 -4.70 6.15 -13.45
C PHE A 45 -4.01 6.79 -14.65
N TYR A 46 -3.76 6.04 -15.73
CA TYR A 46 -3.12 6.56 -16.95
C TYR A 46 -4.01 7.51 -17.76
N SER A 47 -5.34 7.50 -17.51
CA SER A 47 -6.23 8.51 -18.10
C SER A 47 -6.16 9.87 -17.39
N SER A 48 -5.56 9.93 -16.20
CA SER A 48 -5.37 11.19 -15.47
C SER A 48 -4.19 11.99 -16.01
N GLN A 49 -4.33 13.31 -16.04
CA GLN A 49 -3.29 14.23 -16.48
C GLN A 49 -2.90 15.17 -15.34
N TYR A 50 -1.60 15.43 -15.20
CA TYR A 50 -1.10 16.45 -14.30
C TYR A 50 -1.19 17.81 -14.99
N VAL A 51 -1.97 18.74 -14.43
CA VAL A 51 -2.21 20.07 -15.00
C VAL A 51 -1.81 21.14 -13.99
N SER A 52 -0.97 22.09 -14.42
CA SER A 52 -0.56 23.24 -13.62
C SER A 52 -0.58 24.52 -14.46
N ALA A 53 -0.98 25.64 -13.86
CA ALA A 53 -1.01 26.94 -14.55
C ALA A 53 0.40 27.52 -14.80
N PHE A 54 1.37 27.10 -13.99
CA PHE A 54 2.77 27.49 -14.08
C PHE A 54 3.65 26.24 -14.05
N VAL A 55 4.89 26.37 -14.51
CA VAL A 55 5.89 25.31 -14.33
C VAL A 55 6.08 25.06 -12.84
N THR A 56 5.81 23.83 -12.43
CA THR A 56 5.94 23.41 -11.04
C THR A 56 7.42 23.16 -10.72
N PRO A 57 7.95 23.70 -9.62
CA PRO A 57 9.31 23.41 -9.18
C PRO A 57 9.52 21.91 -8.93
N LEU A 58 10.72 21.40 -9.24
CA LEU A 58 11.09 19.98 -9.14
C LEU A 58 10.62 19.32 -7.83
N GLN A 59 10.93 19.92 -6.68
CA GLN A 59 10.57 19.36 -5.38
C GLN A 59 9.05 19.26 -5.17
N LEU A 60 8.30 20.28 -5.62
CA LEU A 60 6.85 20.30 -5.49
C LEU A 60 6.21 19.27 -6.43
N PHE A 61 6.73 19.16 -7.66
CA PHE A 61 6.29 18.15 -8.62
C PHE A 61 6.52 16.73 -8.10
N GLN A 62 7.73 16.44 -7.59
CA GLN A 62 8.06 15.13 -7.02
C GLN A 62 7.15 14.78 -5.84
N SER A 63 6.98 15.71 -4.90
CA SER A 63 6.11 15.51 -3.73
C SER A 63 4.64 15.26 -4.11
N GLN A 64 4.10 16.08 -5.02
CA GLN A 64 2.71 15.91 -5.49
C GLN A 64 2.52 14.61 -6.27
N THR A 65 3.47 14.24 -7.13
CA THR A 65 3.42 12.99 -7.90
C THR A 65 3.50 11.77 -6.98
N GLN A 66 4.40 11.81 -5.99
CA GLN A 66 4.52 10.72 -5.01
C GLN A 66 3.27 10.60 -4.14
N ALA A 67 2.69 11.72 -3.70
CA ALA A 67 1.42 11.73 -2.98
C ALA A 67 0.29 11.15 -3.84
N PHE A 68 0.24 11.49 -5.12
CA PHE A 68 -0.75 10.96 -6.06
C PHE A 68 -0.61 9.44 -6.26
N VAL A 69 0.62 8.95 -6.47
CA VAL A 69 0.90 7.49 -6.56
C VAL A 69 0.54 6.78 -5.27
N SER A 70 0.90 7.35 -4.11
CA SER A 70 0.59 6.76 -2.80
C SER A 70 -0.91 6.69 -2.56
N GLN A 71 -1.64 7.75 -2.91
CA GLN A 71 -3.10 7.81 -2.82
C GLN A 71 -3.75 6.78 -3.75
N PHE A 72 -3.23 6.62 -4.97
CA PHE A 72 -3.69 5.61 -5.91
C PHE A 72 -3.56 4.20 -5.35
N ILE A 73 -2.37 3.82 -4.85
CA ILE A 73 -2.11 2.50 -4.27
C ILE A 73 -3.02 2.27 -3.05
N SER A 74 -3.11 3.26 -2.16
CA SER A 74 -3.93 3.18 -0.94
C SER A 74 -5.41 3.01 -1.27
N SER A 75 -5.95 3.84 -2.17
CA SER A 75 -7.36 3.78 -2.57
C SER A 75 -7.71 2.45 -3.22
N MET A 76 -6.89 1.98 -4.16
CA MET A 76 -7.09 0.69 -4.82
C MET A 76 -7.08 -0.47 -3.82
N THR A 77 -6.11 -0.47 -2.90
CA THR A 77 -5.98 -1.50 -1.87
C THR A 77 -7.22 -1.51 -0.96
N ASN A 78 -7.64 -0.34 -0.48
CA ASN A 78 -8.81 -0.22 0.39
C ASN A 78 -10.10 -0.71 -0.28
N ASP A 79 -10.31 -0.39 -1.57
CA ASP A 79 -11.50 -0.83 -2.30
C ASP A 79 -11.55 -2.36 -2.47
N PHE A 80 -10.39 -2.97 -2.72
CA PHE A 80 -10.25 -4.42 -2.79
C PHE A 80 -10.54 -5.07 -1.43
N LEU A 81 -9.97 -4.55 -0.34
CA LEU A 81 -10.17 -5.09 1.00
C LEU A 81 -11.60 -4.89 1.50
N LEU A 82 -12.24 -3.77 1.14
CA LEU A 82 -13.65 -3.56 1.43
C LEU A 82 -14.51 -4.63 0.75
N SER A 83 -14.24 -4.94 -0.51
CA SER A 83 -14.95 -5.98 -1.26
C SER A 83 -14.77 -7.36 -0.63
N LEU A 84 -13.53 -7.70 -0.23
CA LEU A 84 -13.22 -8.94 0.48
C LEU A 84 -13.95 -9.01 1.84
N LEU A 85 -13.92 -7.93 2.61
CA LEU A 85 -14.61 -7.83 3.90
C LEU A 85 -16.12 -8.05 3.74
N THR A 86 -16.73 -7.44 2.71
CA THR A 86 -18.15 -7.64 2.40
C THR A 86 -18.46 -9.11 2.11
N ILE A 87 -17.62 -9.80 1.34
CA ILE A 87 -17.79 -11.23 1.06
C ILE A 87 -17.69 -12.05 2.35
N ARG A 88 -16.66 -11.81 3.18
CA ARG A 88 -16.44 -12.51 4.45
C ARG A 88 -17.62 -12.33 5.40
N LYS A 89 -18.05 -11.09 5.60
CA LYS A 89 -19.18 -10.74 6.49
C LYS A 89 -20.50 -11.31 5.97
N THR A 90 -20.79 -11.16 4.69
CA THR A 90 -22.03 -11.72 4.08
C THR A 90 -22.05 -13.24 4.19
N THR A 91 -20.91 -13.91 3.96
CA THR A 91 -20.81 -15.37 4.07
C THR A 91 -21.11 -15.86 5.49
N GLN A 92 -20.52 -15.20 6.50
CA GLN A 92 -20.77 -15.53 7.90
C GLN A 92 -22.20 -15.22 8.33
N SER A 93 -22.69 -14.01 8.06
CA SER A 93 -24.02 -13.56 8.50
C SER A 93 -25.15 -14.38 7.89
N ASN A 94 -24.98 -14.90 6.67
CA ASN A 94 -25.95 -15.77 6.03
C ASN A 94 -25.70 -17.26 6.30
N SER A 95 -24.66 -17.62 7.06
CA SER A 95 -24.29 -19.01 7.34
C SER A 95 -24.27 -19.89 6.09
N LEU A 96 -23.70 -19.38 4.99
CA LEU A 96 -23.75 -20.04 3.68
C LEU A 96 -23.12 -21.44 3.76
N PHE A 97 -23.78 -22.47 3.23
CA PHE A 97 -23.20 -23.81 3.20
C PHE A 97 -21.94 -23.84 2.32
N SER A 98 -20.84 -24.34 2.87
CA SER A 98 -19.64 -24.63 2.09
C SER A 98 -19.95 -25.78 1.13
N GLY A 99 -19.61 -25.63 -0.15
CA GLY A 99 -19.76 -26.70 -1.15
C GLY A 99 -18.95 -27.96 -0.82
N ARG A 100 -18.00 -27.88 0.12
CA ARG A 100 -17.23 -29.03 0.65
C ARG A 100 -17.73 -29.52 2.01
N GLN A 101 -18.85 -28.99 2.51
CA GLN A 101 -19.42 -29.33 3.82
C GLN A 101 -18.40 -29.16 4.97
N THR A 102 -17.47 -28.21 4.82
CA THR A 102 -16.42 -27.90 5.80
C THR A 102 -16.92 -27.06 6.96
N ASN A 103 -18.09 -26.41 6.83
CA ASN A 103 -18.72 -25.65 7.91
C ASN A 103 -19.93 -26.37 8.53
N TYR A 104 -20.70 -27.11 7.73
CA TYR A 104 -21.83 -27.90 8.18
C TYR A 104 -21.89 -29.21 7.38
N TYR A 105 -22.26 -30.29 8.04
CA TYR A 105 -22.60 -31.56 7.40
C TYR A 105 -24.09 -31.84 7.50
N LEU A 106 -24.62 -32.51 6.48
CA LEU A 106 -26.03 -32.85 6.36
C LEU A 106 -26.20 -34.35 6.65
N ILE A 107 -27.13 -34.69 7.54
CA ILE A 107 -27.53 -36.07 7.80
C ILE A 107 -29.01 -36.20 7.47
N SER A 108 -29.32 -37.09 6.53
CA SER A 108 -30.70 -37.56 6.32
C SER A 108 -30.95 -38.70 7.29
N GLN A 109 -32.01 -38.58 8.10
CA GLN A 109 -32.40 -39.58 9.09
C GLN A 109 -33.66 -40.36 8.65
N SER A 110 -34.38 -39.85 7.66
CA SER A 110 -35.54 -40.45 6.96
C SER A 110 -35.76 -39.71 5.63
N ASP A 111 -36.70 -40.15 4.78
CA ASP A 111 -37.01 -39.52 3.49
C ASP A 111 -37.48 -38.05 3.62
N ASP A 112 -37.99 -37.65 4.79
CA ASP A 112 -38.64 -36.33 4.99
C ASP A 112 -37.80 -35.31 5.77
N TYR A 113 -36.69 -35.70 6.41
CA TYR A 113 -35.93 -34.80 7.30
C TYR A 113 -34.43 -34.83 7.04
N VAL A 114 -33.86 -33.62 6.90
CA VAL A 114 -32.42 -33.37 6.81
C VAL A 114 -32.00 -32.50 7.98
N TYR A 115 -31.10 -33.01 8.82
CA TYR A 115 -30.49 -32.26 9.91
C TYR A 115 -29.16 -31.66 9.47
N THR A 116 -28.91 -30.44 9.94
CA THR A 116 -27.68 -29.69 9.69
C THR A 116 -26.88 -29.62 10.99
N TYR A 117 -25.65 -30.11 10.97
CA TYR A 117 -24.77 -30.05 12.14
C TYR A 117 -23.54 -29.22 11.82
N SER A 118 -23.20 -28.27 12.70
CA SER A 118 -22.02 -27.44 12.54
C SER A 118 -20.74 -28.26 12.75
N TYR A 119 -19.79 -28.05 11.86
CA TYR A 119 -18.45 -28.58 11.99
C TYR A 119 -17.70 -27.85 13.12
N SER A 120 -16.78 -28.53 13.79
CA SER A 120 -15.86 -27.92 14.77
C SER A 120 -14.41 -28.25 14.45
N TYR A 121 -13.55 -27.24 14.63
CA TYR A 121 -12.11 -27.30 14.43
C TYR A 121 -11.44 -26.98 15.76
N GLY A 122 -10.97 -28.02 16.46
CA GLY A 122 -10.56 -27.91 17.85
C GLY A 122 -11.74 -27.45 18.73
N ASN A 123 -11.51 -26.40 19.52
CA ASN A 123 -12.53 -25.80 20.40
C ASN A 123 -13.38 -24.72 19.70
N CYS A 124 -13.28 -24.58 18.38
CA CYS A 124 -13.98 -23.54 17.62
C CYS A 124 -15.07 -24.16 16.73
N SER A 125 -16.33 -23.73 16.92
CA SER A 125 -17.48 -24.20 16.14
C SER A 125 -17.82 -23.26 14.99
N CYS A 126 -18.08 -23.82 13.81
CA CYS A 126 -18.52 -23.08 12.63
C CYS A 126 -19.88 -22.40 12.77
N ALA A 127 -20.69 -22.80 13.76
CA ALA A 127 -21.92 -22.08 14.11
C ALA A 127 -21.63 -20.76 14.83
N SER A 128 -20.51 -20.69 15.56
CA SER A 128 -20.14 -19.53 16.36
C SER A 128 -19.18 -18.58 15.63
N SER A 129 -18.27 -19.13 14.81
CA SER A 129 -17.29 -18.32 14.08
C SER A 129 -16.99 -18.92 12.71
N ALA A 130 -16.97 -18.07 11.68
CA ALA A 130 -16.51 -18.44 10.35
C ALA A 130 -14.99 -18.63 10.28
N THR A 131 -14.24 -18.04 11.22
CA THR A 131 -12.78 -18.03 11.22
C THR A 131 -12.16 -19.29 11.81
N CYS A 132 -12.95 -20.25 12.30
CA CYS A 132 -12.39 -21.48 12.86
C CYS A 132 -11.55 -22.20 11.83
N ALA A 133 -10.28 -22.42 12.16
CA ALA A 133 -9.31 -23.13 11.33
C ALA A 133 -8.36 -23.94 12.21
N TYR A 134 -7.78 -24.99 11.63
CA TYR A 134 -6.70 -25.76 12.24
C TYR A 134 -5.72 -26.22 11.16
N GLY A 135 -4.50 -26.58 11.58
CA GLY A 135 -3.47 -27.05 10.65
C GLY A 135 -3.96 -28.24 9.83
N CYS A 136 -3.77 -28.20 8.52
CA CYS A 136 -4.36 -29.13 7.57
C CYS A 136 -3.63 -30.49 7.60
N PRO A 137 -4.26 -31.55 8.12
CA PRO A 137 -3.61 -32.85 8.28
C PRO A 137 -3.75 -33.72 7.04
N ILE A 138 -2.85 -34.67 6.91
CA ILE A 138 -2.97 -35.86 6.09
C ILE A 138 -3.26 -37.01 7.05
N TYR A 139 -4.30 -37.78 6.74
CA TYR A 139 -4.68 -38.94 7.53
C TYR A 139 -4.15 -40.24 6.93
N ASP A 140 -3.81 -41.19 7.78
CA ASP A 140 -3.63 -42.58 7.38
C ASP A 140 -4.97 -43.14 6.89
N SER A 141 -4.97 -43.73 5.70
CA SER A 141 -6.18 -44.31 5.09
C SER A 141 -6.76 -45.47 5.90
N ASN A 142 -5.95 -46.14 6.71
CA ASN A 142 -6.33 -47.38 7.39
C ASN A 142 -6.91 -47.14 8.79
N ASN A 143 -6.44 -46.12 9.51
CA ASN A 143 -6.82 -45.90 10.91
C ASN A 143 -7.27 -44.46 11.23
N SER A 144 -7.35 -43.58 10.22
CA SER A 144 -7.76 -42.17 10.37
C SER A 144 -6.93 -41.37 11.40
N LYS A 145 -5.70 -41.80 11.71
CA LYS A 145 -4.76 -41.01 12.51
C LYS A 145 -4.06 -39.98 11.63
N VAL A 146 -3.74 -38.83 12.23
CA VAL A 146 -2.92 -37.80 11.57
C VAL A 146 -1.50 -38.34 11.43
N ILE A 147 -1.00 -38.40 10.19
CA ILE A 147 0.38 -38.85 9.88
C ILE A 147 1.30 -37.68 9.58
N PHE A 148 0.76 -36.57 9.08
CA PHE A 148 1.50 -35.37 8.79
C PHE A 148 0.55 -34.18 8.79
N THR A 149 0.98 -33.04 9.31
CA THR A 149 0.24 -31.78 9.18
C THR A 149 1.08 -30.87 8.31
N VAL A 150 0.50 -30.38 7.21
CA VAL A 150 1.22 -29.53 6.26
C VAL A 150 1.53 -28.18 6.94
N PRO A 151 2.81 -27.87 7.22
CA PRO A 151 3.20 -26.63 7.87
C PRO A 151 2.71 -25.41 7.09
N GLY A 152 2.11 -24.46 7.80
CA GLY A 152 1.62 -23.22 7.20
C GLY A 152 0.27 -23.34 6.51
N ILE A 153 -0.27 -24.54 6.26
CA ILE A 153 -1.56 -24.69 5.58
C ILE A 153 -2.65 -25.05 6.57
N TYR A 154 -3.76 -24.31 6.49
CA TYR A 154 -4.91 -24.47 7.37
C TYR A 154 -6.14 -24.90 6.58
N ILE A 155 -7.04 -25.58 7.27
CA ILE A 155 -8.40 -25.86 6.82
C ILE A 155 -9.36 -25.40 7.90
N GLY A 156 -10.54 -24.94 7.51
CA GLY A 156 -11.51 -24.34 8.42
C GLY A 156 -12.92 -24.35 7.85
N CYS A 157 -13.82 -23.60 8.49
CA CYS A 157 -15.23 -23.54 8.10
C CYS A 157 -15.38 -23.12 6.64
N TYR A 158 -14.66 -22.06 6.26
CA TYR A 158 -14.60 -21.54 4.91
C TYR A 158 -13.16 -21.54 4.40
N VAL A 159 -13.00 -21.87 3.12
CA VAL A 159 -11.68 -21.90 2.47
C VAL A 159 -11.00 -20.53 2.50
N ILE A 160 -11.77 -19.44 2.34
CA ILE A 160 -11.23 -18.07 2.41
C ILE A 160 -10.63 -17.80 3.80
N GLU A 161 -11.39 -18.05 4.86
CA GLU A 161 -10.93 -17.77 6.23
C GLU A 161 -9.73 -18.65 6.64
N ALA A 162 -9.72 -19.90 6.21
CA ALA A 162 -8.60 -20.80 6.43
C ALA A 162 -7.36 -20.41 5.61
N LEU A 163 -7.54 -19.99 4.36
CA LEU A 163 -6.45 -19.55 3.50
C LEU A 163 -5.81 -18.28 4.06
N LEU A 164 -6.61 -17.28 4.48
CA LEU A 164 -6.10 -16.03 5.07
C LEU A 164 -5.20 -16.27 6.30
N GLN A 165 -5.51 -17.28 7.11
CA GLN A 165 -4.69 -17.72 8.24
C GLN A 165 -3.49 -18.60 7.85
N SER A 166 -3.45 -19.11 6.63
CA SER A 166 -2.35 -19.92 6.12
C SER A 166 -1.16 -19.06 5.70
N ASN A 167 -0.01 -19.68 5.49
CA ASN A 167 1.18 -19.11 4.87
C ASN A 167 1.83 -20.13 3.93
N LEU A 168 2.87 -19.73 3.20
CA LEU A 168 3.55 -20.59 2.22
C LEU A 168 4.81 -21.28 2.77
N GLN A 169 4.97 -21.38 4.10
CA GLN A 169 6.19 -21.88 4.72
C GLN A 169 6.64 -23.25 4.17
N CYS A 170 5.71 -24.19 3.96
CA CYS A 170 6.06 -25.49 3.38
C CYS A 170 6.63 -25.38 1.95
N PHE A 171 6.21 -24.39 1.18
CA PHE A 171 6.60 -24.22 -0.23
C PHE A 171 7.99 -23.62 -0.42
N TYR A 172 8.57 -23.02 0.62
CA TYR A 172 9.98 -22.63 0.65
C TYR A 172 10.90 -23.79 1.07
N ASN A 173 10.35 -24.88 1.61
CA ASN A 173 11.12 -25.98 2.19
C ASN A 173 11.04 -27.24 1.32
N LYS A 174 12.16 -27.61 0.68
CA LYS A 174 12.25 -28.80 -0.19
C LYS A 174 11.85 -30.10 0.52
N THR A 175 12.25 -30.27 1.78
CA THR A 175 11.90 -31.45 2.58
C THR A 175 10.39 -31.53 2.80
N CYS A 176 9.75 -30.40 3.09
CA CYS A 176 8.30 -30.34 3.25
C CYS A 176 7.56 -30.69 1.95
N ILE A 177 7.96 -30.10 0.82
CA ILE A 177 7.39 -30.42 -0.50
C ILE A 177 7.55 -31.92 -0.81
N ASN A 178 8.74 -32.48 -0.60
CA ASN A 178 9.01 -33.90 -0.85
C ASN A 178 8.12 -34.79 0.03
N GLN A 179 7.93 -34.41 1.30
CA GLN A 179 7.06 -35.13 2.22
C GLN A 179 5.60 -35.07 1.77
N VAL A 180 5.09 -33.89 1.42
CA VAL A 180 3.74 -33.73 0.85
C VAL A 180 3.57 -34.57 -0.41
N GLN A 181 4.55 -34.53 -1.31
CA GLN A 181 4.55 -35.29 -2.57
C GLN A 181 4.50 -36.80 -2.34
N SER A 182 5.17 -37.31 -1.30
CA SER A 182 5.17 -38.74 -0.97
C SER A 182 3.78 -39.31 -0.67
N TYR A 183 2.82 -38.47 -0.29
CA TYR A 183 1.44 -38.87 0.02
C TYR A 183 0.50 -38.85 -1.20
N PHE A 184 0.97 -38.37 -2.36
CA PHE A 184 0.26 -38.44 -3.63
C PHE A 184 0.72 -39.65 -4.46
N THR A 185 -0.20 -40.30 -5.17
CA THR A 185 0.10 -41.53 -5.94
C THR A 185 0.95 -41.24 -7.19
N TYR A 186 1.80 -42.22 -7.53
CA TYR A 186 2.79 -42.36 -8.62
C TYR A 186 2.43 -41.86 -10.05
N TYR A 187 1.26 -41.29 -10.31
CA TYR A 187 0.82 -40.90 -11.66
C TYR A 187 1.19 -39.48 -12.08
N LEU A 188 1.68 -38.65 -11.18
CA LEU A 188 2.20 -37.34 -11.53
C LEU A 188 3.54 -37.15 -10.83
N SER A 189 4.63 -37.38 -11.56
CA SER A 189 5.92 -36.75 -11.26
C SER A 189 5.76 -35.23 -11.41
N MET A 190 5.08 -34.60 -10.46
CA MET A 190 5.00 -33.14 -10.40
C MET A 190 6.40 -32.65 -10.07
N ASN A 191 7.00 -31.94 -11.01
CA ASN A 191 8.26 -31.25 -10.77
C ASN A 191 7.94 -29.99 -9.96
N LEU A 192 7.73 -30.17 -8.64
CA LEU A 192 7.44 -29.07 -7.73
C LEU A 192 8.76 -28.37 -7.39
N THR A 193 8.92 -27.16 -7.91
CA THR A 193 10.01 -26.28 -7.53
C THR A 193 9.66 -25.59 -6.21
N THR A 194 10.63 -25.51 -5.31
CA THR A 194 10.54 -24.66 -4.12
C THR A 194 10.42 -23.20 -4.54
N LEU A 195 9.68 -22.42 -3.77
CA LEU A 195 9.69 -20.97 -3.89
C LEU A 195 11.06 -20.43 -3.48
N ASP A 196 11.47 -19.34 -4.12
CA ASP A 196 12.75 -18.71 -3.86
C ASP A 196 12.61 -17.64 -2.78
N SER A 197 13.16 -17.92 -1.60
CA SER A 197 13.14 -16.98 -0.47
C SER A 197 14.01 -15.75 -0.70
N SER A 198 14.93 -15.76 -1.68
CA SER A 198 15.78 -14.61 -1.99
C SER A 198 15.04 -13.51 -2.77
N LEU A 199 13.89 -13.83 -3.36
CA LEU A 199 13.03 -12.88 -4.06
C LEU A 199 12.09 -12.10 -3.12
N LEU A 200 12.04 -12.50 -1.84
CA LEU A 200 11.24 -11.81 -0.83
C LEU A 200 11.90 -10.47 -0.46
N VAL A 201 11.17 -9.38 -0.67
CA VAL A 201 11.65 -8.02 -0.33
C VAL A 201 10.86 -7.48 0.86
N ARG A 202 9.54 -7.66 0.83
CA ARG A 202 8.62 -7.10 1.84
C ARG A 202 8.12 -8.15 2.82
N PHE A 203 7.76 -9.33 2.34
CA PHE A 203 7.16 -10.37 3.18
C PHE A 203 8.19 -11.37 3.69
N SER A 204 7.79 -12.15 4.71
CA SER A 204 8.59 -13.25 5.22
C SER A 204 7.98 -14.59 4.82
N MET A 205 8.74 -15.68 4.93
CA MET A 205 8.23 -17.04 4.69
C MET A 205 7.06 -17.43 5.60
N ASN A 206 6.93 -16.77 6.76
CA ASN A 206 5.88 -17.01 7.75
C ASN A 206 4.72 -16.01 7.63
N SER A 207 4.81 -15.04 6.73
CA SER A 207 3.76 -14.05 6.52
C SER A 207 2.46 -14.72 6.08
N THR A 208 1.36 -14.32 6.69
CA THR A 208 0.06 -14.93 6.43
C THR A 208 -0.45 -14.51 5.05
N MET A 209 -1.33 -15.31 4.46
CA MET A 209 -2.00 -14.91 3.23
C MET A 209 -2.83 -13.64 3.44
N GLU A 210 -3.35 -13.38 4.64
CA GLU A 210 -4.01 -12.11 4.96
C GLU A 210 -3.04 -10.93 4.80
N GLU A 211 -1.82 -11.00 5.35
CA GLU A 211 -0.80 -9.95 5.16
C GLU A 211 -0.44 -9.73 3.69
N LEU A 212 -0.36 -10.82 2.90
CA LEU A 212 -0.10 -10.72 1.47
C LEU A 212 -1.29 -10.07 0.74
N VAL A 213 -2.52 -10.53 1.01
CA VAL A 213 -3.75 -10.05 0.37
C VAL A 213 -4.04 -8.59 0.74
N ASP A 214 -3.76 -8.18 1.98
CA ASP A 214 -3.82 -6.79 2.47
C ASP A 214 -2.90 -5.84 1.69
N ALA A 215 -1.91 -6.40 0.99
CA ALA A 215 -0.98 -5.70 0.13
C ALA A 215 -1.16 -6.06 -1.35
N LEU A 216 -2.32 -6.59 -1.75
CA LEU A 216 -2.63 -7.04 -3.11
C LEU A 216 -1.64 -8.09 -3.65
N MET A 217 -0.98 -8.81 -2.76
CA MET A 217 0.06 -9.80 -3.05
C MET A 217 1.25 -9.20 -3.83
N VAL A 218 1.51 -7.91 -3.67
CA VAL A 218 2.61 -7.18 -4.32
C VAL A 218 3.78 -7.00 -3.34
N GLU A 219 4.96 -7.49 -3.72
CA GLU A 219 6.22 -7.31 -2.98
C GLU A 219 6.67 -5.84 -3.00
N GLU A 220 6.74 -5.23 -4.19
CA GLU A 220 7.26 -3.89 -4.37
C GLU A 220 6.54 -3.14 -5.50
N TRP A 221 6.29 -1.84 -5.27
CA TRP A 221 5.78 -0.91 -6.27
C TRP A 221 6.92 -0.10 -6.86
N ASN A 222 7.31 -0.39 -8.10
CA ASN A 222 8.32 0.39 -8.80
C ASN A 222 7.66 1.56 -9.55
N SER A 223 7.86 2.79 -9.06
CA SER A 223 7.39 4.02 -9.70
C SER A 223 8.58 4.91 -10.06
N SER A 224 8.56 5.47 -11.27
CA SER A 224 9.59 6.37 -11.77
C SER A 224 8.99 7.75 -12.01
N ILE A 225 9.59 8.79 -11.42
CA ILE A 225 9.16 10.19 -11.57
C ILE A 225 10.16 10.90 -12.48
N ILE A 226 9.73 11.32 -13.67
CA ILE A 226 10.59 11.90 -14.70
C ILE A 226 10.27 13.40 -14.86
N TYR A 227 11.01 14.25 -14.13
CA TYR A 227 10.77 15.70 -14.18
C TYR A 227 11.14 16.33 -15.52
N ASP A 228 12.19 15.84 -16.18
CA ASP A 228 12.64 16.41 -17.46
C ASP A 228 11.55 16.30 -18.54
N GLY A 229 10.83 15.17 -18.57
CA GLY A 229 9.68 14.98 -19.45
C GLY A 229 8.56 16.00 -19.14
N TYR A 230 8.23 16.19 -17.86
CA TYR A 230 7.26 17.20 -17.44
C TYR A 230 7.68 18.62 -17.84
N TYR A 231 8.94 19.00 -17.57
CA TYR A 231 9.43 20.34 -17.84
C TYR A 231 9.43 20.65 -19.34
N ASN A 232 9.86 19.70 -20.18
CA ASN A 232 9.90 19.88 -21.63
C ASN A 232 8.50 20.12 -22.24
N GLU A 233 7.47 19.48 -21.68
CA GLU A 233 6.07 19.68 -22.10
C GLU A 233 5.46 20.97 -21.54
N CYS A 234 5.81 21.35 -20.31
CA CYS A 234 5.15 22.46 -19.59
C CYS A 234 5.92 23.79 -19.62
N GLN A 235 7.12 23.84 -20.19
CA GLN A 235 7.94 25.04 -20.21
C GLN A 235 7.24 26.21 -20.92
N PRO A 236 7.35 27.45 -20.39
CA PRO A 236 6.71 28.60 -21.01
C PRO A 236 7.38 28.93 -22.35
N SER A 237 6.58 29.29 -23.35
CA SER A 237 7.11 29.78 -24.64
C SER A 237 7.85 31.11 -24.52
N LYS A 238 7.57 31.89 -23.47
CA LYS A 238 8.22 33.16 -23.16
C LYS A 238 8.41 33.30 -21.65
N CYS A 239 9.63 33.60 -21.22
CA CYS A 239 9.92 33.96 -19.84
C CYS A 239 9.72 35.47 -19.66
N SER A 240 8.90 35.89 -18.70
CA SER A 240 8.81 37.28 -18.26
C SER A 240 9.49 37.44 -16.91
N TYR A 241 10.44 38.35 -16.79
CA TYR A 241 10.95 38.79 -15.51
C TYR A 241 10.15 40.01 -15.04
N SER A 242 9.78 40.04 -13.75
CA SER A 242 9.27 41.26 -13.12
C SER A 242 10.37 41.87 -12.27
N TYR A 243 10.86 43.05 -12.65
CA TYR A 243 11.69 43.83 -11.76
C TYR A 243 10.78 44.51 -10.71
N GLN A 244 10.92 44.14 -9.44
CA GLN A 244 10.33 44.91 -8.36
C GLN A 244 11.22 46.15 -8.10
N THR A 245 11.06 47.19 -8.91
CA THR A 245 11.66 48.51 -8.61
C THR A 245 10.89 49.12 -7.44
N LYS A 246 11.58 49.42 -6.33
CA LYS A 246 10.99 50.15 -5.20
C LYS A 246 10.63 51.57 -5.65
N ASN A 247 9.39 51.82 -6.09
CA ASN A 247 8.80 53.14 -6.43
C ASN A 247 9.82 54.28 -6.62
N ASP A 248 10.64 54.19 -7.68
CA ASP A 248 11.80 55.07 -7.88
C ASP A 248 11.39 56.55 -7.89
N ALA A 249 10.20 56.87 -8.43
CA ALA A 249 9.70 58.24 -8.48
C ALA A 249 9.47 58.85 -7.08
N ILE A 250 8.88 58.10 -6.14
CA ILE A 250 8.64 58.57 -4.77
C ILE A 250 9.97 58.69 -4.02
N TYR A 251 10.88 57.73 -4.24
CA TYR A 251 12.20 57.75 -3.63
C TYR A 251 13.05 58.94 -4.12
N ILE A 252 13.07 59.21 -5.43
CA ILE A 252 13.75 60.36 -6.02
C ILE A 252 13.16 61.66 -5.49
N LEU A 253 11.82 61.80 -5.47
CA LEU A 253 11.15 63.01 -4.99
C LEU A 253 11.46 63.29 -3.52
N THR A 254 11.35 62.28 -2.66
CA THR A 254 11.64 62.42 -1.22
C THR A 254 13.10 62.73 -0.96
N THR A 255 14.02 62.17 -1.76
CA THR A 255 15.47 62.44 -1.65
C THR A 255 15.80 63.89 -2.05
N VAL A 256 15.22 64.41 -3.13
CA VAL A 256 15.42 65.81 -3.55
C VAL A 256 14.87 66.79 -2.52
N ILE A 257 13.65 66.54 -2.01
CA ILE A 257 13.04 67.37 -0.95
C ILE A 257 13.90 67.35 0.32
N GLY A 258 14.39 66.17 0.71
CA GLY A 258 15.28 66.01 1.86
C GLY A 258 16.61 66.74 1.71
N LEU A 259 17.23 66.69 0.53
CA LEU A 259 18.48 67.39 0.22
C LEU A 259 18.32 68.91 0.25
N VAL A 260 17.30 69.45 -0.42
CA VAL A 260 17.04 70.89 -0.44
C VAL A 260 16.68 71.41 0.94
N GLY A 261 15.79 70.70 1.65
CA GLY A 261 15.38 71.06 3.01
C GLY A 261 16.54 71.00 4.00
N GLY A 262 17.35 69.94 3.93
CA GLY A 262 18.52 69.74 4.78
C GLY A 262 19.58 70.83 4.55
N LEU A 263 19.92 71.11 3.29
CA LEU A 263 20.92 72.10 2.93
C LEU A 263 20.54 73.50 3.42
N ILE A 264 19.30 73.95 3.18
CA ILE A 264 18.80 75.25 3.63
C ILE A 264 18.86 75.36 5.16
N THR A 265 18.46 74.31 5.86
CA THR A 265 18.43 74.28 7.33
C THR A 265 19.83 74.34 7.92
N VAL A 266 20.77 73.57 7.38
CA VAL A 266 22.18 73.57 7.81
C VAL A 266 22.84 74.91 7.55
N LEU A 267 22.64 75.51 6.36
CA LEU A 267 23.16 76.84 6.03
C LEU A 267 22.61 77.91 6.98
N LYS A 268 21.29 77.93 7.25
CA LYS A 268 20.68 78.87 8.20
C LYS A 268 21.21 78.73 9.63
N MET A 269 21.60 77.53 10.07
CA MET A 269 22.12 77.32 11.42
C MET A 269 23.63 77.59 11.53
N THR A 270 24.41 77.26 10.49
CA THR A 270 25.87 77.37 10.48
C THR A 270 26.35 78.80 10.17
N ILE A 271 25.71 79.51 9.24
CA ILE A 271 26.11 80.87 8.84
C ILE A 271 26.10 81.85 10.02
N PRO A 272 25.04 81.94 10.87
CA PRO A 272 25.04 82.86 12.01
C PRO A 272 26.12 82.51 13.03
N ARG A 273 26.40 81.21 13.24
CA ARG A 273 27.45 80.76 14.17
C ARG A 273 28.84 81.15 13.66
N LEU A 274 29.11 80.93 12.37
CA LEU A 274 30.37 81.33 11.73
C LEU A 274 30.56 82.85 11.79
N ILE A 275 29.53 83.64 11.47
CA ILE A 275 29.58 85.11 11.57
C ILE A 275 29.84 85.56 13.02
N ARG A 276 29.22 84.91 14.01
CA ARG A 276 29.45 85.24 15.43
C ARG A 276 30.88 84.92 15.87
N ILE A 277 31.47 83.83 15.39
CA ILE A 277 32.87 83.46 15.63
C ILE A 277 33.82 84.47 14.97
N MET A 278 33.58 84.84 13.71
CA MET A 278 34.38 85.84 13.00
C MET A 278 34.31 87.22 13.68
N ARG A 279 33.11 87.65 14.13
CA ARG A 279 32.94 88.90 14.89
C ARG A 279 33.64 88.85 16.25
N ARG A 280 33.67 87.70 16.93
CA ARG A 280 34.43 87.52 18.19
C ARG A 280 35.93 87.61 17.94
N LYS A 281 36.47 86.93 16.91
CA LYS A 281 37.90 87.06 16.54
C LYS A 281 38.27 88.51 16.21
N LYS A 282 37.45 89.23 15.43
CA LYS A 282 37.69 90.64 15.08
C LYS A 282 37.60 91.61 16.26
N LYS A 283 36.87 91.27 17.33
CA LYS A 283 36.86 92.05 18.59
C LYS A 283 38.12 91.81 19.43
N VAL A 284 38.63 90.57 19.49
CA VAL A 284 39.87 90.24 20.22
C VAL A 284 41.09 90.90 19.56
N THR A 285 41.16 90.93 18.22
CA THR A 285 42.26 91.61 17.49
C THR A 285 42.22 93.14 17.62
N ARG A 286 41.14 93.74 18.14
CA ARG A 286 40.97 95.20 18.30
C ARG A 286 41.12 95.66 19.76
N SER A 287 41.38 94.75 20.69
CA SER A 287 41.70 95.03 22.10
C SER A 287 43.19 94.87 22.43
N GLU A 288 44.03 94.59 21.42
CA GLU A 288 45.50 94.49 21.53
C GLU A 288 46.24 95.56 20.71
N THR A 289 45.56 96.67 20.39
CA THR A 289 46.11 97.93 19.86
C THR A 289 45.50 99.09 20.61
#